data_AF-A0A151BNK3-F1
#
_entry.id   AF-A0A151BNK3-F1
#
_cell.length_a   1.000
_cell.length_b   1.000
_cell.length_c   1.000
_cell.angle_alpha   90.00
_cell.angle_beta   90.00
_cell.angle_gamma   90.00
#
_symmetry.space_group_name_H-M   'P 1'
#
loop_
_entity.id
_entity.type
_entity.pdbx_description
1 polymer ?
#
loop_
_entity_poly.entity_id
_entity_poly.type
_entity_poly.pdbx_seq_one_letter_code
_entity_poly.pdbx_strand_id
1 'polypeptide(L)' 'MEGTGLPQQVLCKECGAVLYEGVDLKTPDEVIQANNGKCPNCGRKLSIIPHRIEVHPVRNPRRTLR' A
#
# COMPACT_ATOMS: atom_id res chain seq x y z
N MET A 1 2.22 29.01 6.06
CA MET A 1 2.01 27.74 6.77
C MET A 1 2.15 26.64 5.74
N GLU A 2 3.34 26.05 5.67
CA GLU A 2 3.75 24.83 6.40
C GLU A 2 3.52 23.59 5.53
N GLY A 3 4.51 23.29 4.69
CA GLY A 3 4.62 22.05 3.94
C GLY A 3 5.60 21.09 4.63
N THR A 4 5.32 20.74 5.90
CA THR A 4 6.12 19.78 6.69
C THR A 4 5.46 18.40 6.78
N GLY A 5 4.55 18.06 5.84
CA GLY A 5 3.98 16.73 5.73
C GLY A 5 4.82 15.82 4.84
N LEU A 6 4.85 14.52 5.15
CA LEU A 6 5.48 13.52 4.29
C LEU A 6 4.51 13.17 3.15
N PRO A 7 4.87 13.41 1.88
CA PRO A 7 3.98 13.12 0.77
C PRO A 7 3.70 11.62 0.70
N GLN A 8 2.43 11.26 0.66
CA GLN A 8 1.93 9.90 0.52
C GLN A 8 1.12 9.79 -0.77
N GLN A 9 1.38 8.72 -1.52
CA GLN A 9 0.56 8.31 -2.65
C GLN A 9 0.11 6.87 -2.42
N VAL A 10 -1.19 6.62 -2.58
CA VAL A 10 -1.80 5.29 -2.43
C VAL A 10 -2.43 4.90 -3.76
N LEU A 11 -2.03 3.74 -4.28
CA LEU A 11 -2.45 3.24 -5.58
C LEU A 11 -3.33 2.00 -5.44
N CYS A 12 -4.28 1.84 -6.36
CA CYS A 12 -5.02 0.59 -6.51
C CYS A 12 -4.07 -0.48 -7.04
N LYS A 13 -3.94 -1.59 -6.29
CA LYS A 13 -3.10 -2.73 -6.70
C LYS A 13 -3.48 -3.32 -8.07
N GLU A 14 -4.77 -3.30 -8.43
CA GLU A 14 -5.25 -3.98 -9.63
C GLU A 14 -5.06 -3.15 -10.90
N CYS A 15 -5.42 -1.87 -10.87
CA CYS A 15 -5.44 -1.01 -12.07
C CYS A 15 -4.46 0.17 -12.00
N GLY A 16 -3.74 0.36 -10.88
CA GLY A 16 -2.80 1.47 -10.71
C GLY A 16 -3.42 2.83 -10.46
N ALA A 17 -4.76 2.95 -10.39
CA ALA A 17 -5.42 4.23 -10.13
C ALA A 17 -5.01 4.84 -8.78
N VAL A 18 -4.81 6.15 -8.74
CA VAL A 18 -4.53 6.88 -7.50
C VAL A 18 -5.78 6.90 -6.63
N LEU A 19 -5.70 6.33 -5.43
CA LEU A 19 -6.75 6.31 -4.42
C LEU A 19 -6.61 7.45 -3.41
N TYR A 20 -5.38 7.94 -3.20
CA TYR A 20 -5.06 9.11 -2.40
C TYR A 20 -3.70 9.69 -2.82
N GLU A 21 -3.60 11.02 -2.82
CA GLU A 21 -2.35 11.76 -2.97
C GLU A 21 -2.43 13.01 -2.08
N GLY A 22 -1.43 13.21 -1.23
CA GLY A 22 -1.39 14.38 -0.36
C GLY A 22 -0.25 14.32 0.66
N VAL A 23 -0.15 15.36 1.48
CA VAL A 23 0.87 15.50 2.54
C VAL A 23 0.41 14.98 3.90
N ASP A 24 -0.89 14.72 4.05
CA ASP A 24 -1.47 14.14 5.25
C ASP A 24 -1.35 12.62 5.17
N LEU A 25 -0.78 12.00 6.20
CA LEU A 25 -0.72 10.54 6.26
C LEU A 25 -2.11 9.98 6.55
N LYS A 26 -2.61 9.16 5.63
CA LYS A 26 -3.83 8.39 5.80
C LYS A 26 -3.52 6.92 6.02
N THR A 27 -4.20 6.33 6.98
CA THR A 27 -4.22 4.89 7.19
C THR A 27 -4.95 4.19 6.04
N PRO A 28 -4.68 2.89 5.81
CA PRO A 28 -5.40 2.13 4.77
C PRO A 28 -6.91 2.16 4.94
N ASP A 29 -7.42 2.12 6.18
CA ASP A 29 -8.86 2.13 6.45
C ASP A 29 -9.52 3.46 6.04
N GLU A 30 -8.87 4.60 6.34
CA GLU A 30 -9.33 5.92 5.90
C GLU A 30 -9.37 6.06 4.37
N VAL A 31 -8.36 5.56 3.67
CA VAL A 31 -8.33 5.56 2.20
C VAL A 31 -9.45 4.68 1.63
N ILE A 32 -9.72 3.54 2.26
CA ILE A 32 -10.80 2.63 1.87
C ILE A 32 -12.17 3.27 2.08
N GLN A 33 -12.41 3.89 3.25
CA GLN A 33 -13.64 4.59 3.56
C GLN A 33 -13.89 5.75 2.60
N ALA A 34 -12.86 6.55 2.31
CA ALA A 34 -12.94 7.66 1.35
C ALA A 34 -13.31 7.23 -0.07
N ASN A 35 -13.01 5.99 -0.44
CA ASN A 35 -13.36 5.38 -1.73
C ASN A 35 -14.58 4.45 -1.64
N ASN A 36 -15.41 4.55 -0.60
CA ASN A 36 -16.61 3.72 -0.40
C ASN A 36 -16.33 2.19 -0.46
N GLY A 37 -15.15 1.77 -0.01
CA GLY A 37 -14.74 0.37 0.01
C GLY A 37 -14.36 -0.24 -1.35
N LYS A 38 -14.35 0.55 -2.43
CA LYS A 38 -14.06 0.06 -3.79
C LYS A 38 -13.16 1.02 -4.56
N CYS A 39 -12.38 0.52 -5.50
CA CYS A 39 -11.66 1.39 -6.41
C CYS A 39 -12.67 2.13 -7.32
N PRO A 40 -12.62 3.46 -7.43
CA PRO A 40 -13.53 4.22 -8.29
C PRO A 40 -13.29 3.98 -9.78
N ASN A 41 -12.09 3.51 -10.17
CA ASN A 41 -11.74 3.24 -11.56
C ASN A 41 -12.15 1.82 -12.01
N CYS A 42 -11.73 0.78 -11.28
CA CYS A 42 -11.98 -0.62 -11.69
C CYS A 42 -13.08 -1.34 -10.90
N GLY A 43 -13.67 -0.71 -9.86
CA GLY A 43 -14.74 -1.28 -9.06
C GLY A 43 -14.33 -2.36 -8.06
N ARG A 44 -13.03 -2.73 -8.00
CA ARG A 44 -12.55 -3.80 -7.10
C ARG A 44 -12.70 -3.41 -5.63
N LYS A 45 -13.15 -4.35 -4.79
CA LYS A 45 -13.24 -4.16 -3.34
C LYS A 45 -11.83 -3.97 -2.76
N LEU A 46 -11.63 -2.86 -2.04
CA LEU A 46 -10.40 -2.58 -1.33
C LEU A 46 -10.42 -3.29 0.03
N SER A 47 -9.25 -3.75 0.50
CA SER A 47 -9.12 -4.52 1.74
C SER A 47 -7.85 -4.11 2.48
N ILE A 48 -7.97 -3.92 3.80
CA ILE A 48 -6.84 -3.69 4.70
C ILE A 48 -6.00 -4.96 4.91
N ILE A 49 -6.58 -6.14 4.67
CA ILE A 49 -5.91 -7.41 4.94
C ILE A 49 -4.78 -7.57 3.91
N PRO A 50 -3.51 -7.58 4.35
CA PRO A 50 -2.40 -7.81 3.44
C PRO A 50 -2.58 -9.18 2.79
N HIS A 51 -2.47 -9.22 1.47
CA HIS A 51 -2.44 -10.49 0.74
C HIS A 51 -1.17 -11.25 1.16
N ARG A 52 -1.36 -12.37 1.88
CA ARG A 52 -0.37 -13.41 2.25
C ARG A 52 1.10 -12.93 2.31
N ILE A 53 1.59 -12.64 3.51
CA ILE A 53 3.01 -12.37 3.75
C ILE A 53 3.72 -13.71 3.96
N GLU A 54 4.67 -14.04 3.09
CA GLU A 54 5.54 -15.21 3.22
C GLU A 54 6.92 -14.78 3.71
N VAL A 55 7.36 -15.32 4.85
CA VAL A 55 8.68 -15.04 5.44
C VAL A 55 9.60 -16.22 5.14
N HIS A 56 10.62 -15.98 4.34
CA HIS A 56 11.63 -16.98 4.00
C HIS A 56 12.96 -16.65 4.70
N PRO A 57 13.70 -17.64 5.24
CA PRO A 57 15.04 -17.41 5.75
C PRO A 57 15.93 -16.85 4.64
N VAL A 58 16.73 -15.83 4.96
CA VAL A 58 17.82 -15.40 4.08
C VAL A 58 18.76 -16.59 3.96
N ARG A 59 18.95 -17.13 2.75
CA ARG A 59 19.95 -18.17 2.50
C ARG A 59 21.27 -17.65 3.04
N ASN A 60 21.79 -18.28 4.10
CA ASN A 60 23.06 -17.88 4.70
C ASN A 60 24.14 -17.94 3.60
N PRO A 61 24.71 -16.81 3.14
CA PRO A 61 25.68 -16.82 2.05
C PRO A 61 27.00 -17.52 2.44
N ARG A 62 27.16 -17.90 3.71
CA ARG A 62 28.40 -18.51 4.26
C ARG A 62 28.57 -20.01 4.00
N ARG A 63 27.83 -20.61 3.06
CA ARG A 63 27.97 -22.05 2.73
C ARG A 63 28.54 -22.36 1.35
N THR A 64 28.93 -21.35 0.56
CA THR A 64 29.56 -21.55 -0.76
C THR A 64 31.09 -21.46 -0.74
N LEU A 65 31.71 -21.32 0.42
CA LEU A 65 33.15 -21.52 0.58
C LEU A 65 33.38 -22.96 1.07
N ARG A 66 33.35 -23.92 0.14
CA ARG A 66 33.80 -25.30 0.37
C ARG A 66 34.74 -25.69 -0.74
#